data_AF-A0A524I3G5-F1
#
_entry.id   AF-A0A524I3G5-F1
#
_cell.length_a   1.000
_cell.length_b   1.000
_cell.length_c   1.000
_cell.angle_alpha   90.00
_cell.angle_beta   90.00
_cell.angle_gamma   90.00
#
_symmetry.space_group_name_H-M   'P 1'
#
loop_
_entity.id
_entity.type
_entity.pdbx_description
1 polymer ?
#
loop_
_entity_poly.entity_id
_entity_poly.type
_entity_poly.pdbx_seq_one_letter_code
_entity_poly.pdbx_strand_id
1 'polypeptide(L)'
;MFRYILQAGGMNLPAPRETASTGTGPLPDHGGKLENGIRSHPRRLSWFRIGVVCLVLLGVFLPGTADAAWYNPGWAYRQQLTILSTVTTGTLTNFPYLVRITDPSNAVFANAQASGNDILFTSADGTTKLNHEIERYDATAKVLIAWVQVPSISSTVNTDIYMYYGNGSAPNQQNVNGTWDSDFVMVNHLHETGATQRDSTANNNTGTPMNGVTQGATGKVDGADSFDGVDDYVTAPDSASLQVISMTLEAWVYMPGTLPVSGFHRILNHGANNSANWYQLSYDATGLTTPNHFHFRWS
;
A
#
# COMPACT_ATOMS: atom_id res chain seq x y z
N MET A 1 8.07 -5.61 -20.97
CA MET A 1 8.69 -4.75 -19.93
C MET A 1 8.54 -5.50 -18.62
N PHE A 2 9.62 -6.08 -18.10
CA PHE A 2 9.56 -6.91 -16.89
C PHE A 2 9.37 -5.99 -15.69
N ARG A 3 8.16 -5.95 -15.12
CA ARG A 3 7.95 -5.36 -13.80
C ARG A 3 8.41 -6.42 -12.79
N TYR A 4 9.59 -6.24 -12.22
CA TYR A 4 10.10 -7.09 -11.16
C TYR A 4 9.24 -6.85 -9.91
N ILE A 5 8.45 -7.82 -9.47
CA ILE A 5 8.13 -7.96 -8.05
C ILE A 5 9.35 -8.64 -7.40
N LEU A 6 10.41 -7.85 -7.21
CA LEU A 6 11.27 -8.12 -6.07
C LEU A 6 10.41 -7.78 -4.87
N GLN A 7 9.90 -8.82 -4.23
CA GLN A 7 9.37 -8.74 -2.88
C GLN A 7 10.41 -8.00 -2.05
N ALA A 8 10.18 -6.69 -1.83
CA ALA A 8 10.75 -6.01 -0.71
C ALA A 8 10.32 -6.86 0.48
N GLY A 9 11.25 -7.62 1.05
CA GLY A 9 11.00 -8.35 2.28
C GLY A 9 10.32 -7.35 3.20
N GLY A 10 9.11 -7.69 3.64
CA GLY A 10 8.28 -6.81 4.46
C GLY A 10 9.17 -6.22 5.55
N MET A 11 9.54 -4.96 5.37
CA MET A 11 10.29 -4.26 6.40
C MET A 11 9.31 -4.12 7.54
N ASN A 12 9.66 -4.67 8.69
CA ASN A 12 9.21 -4.07 9.94
C ASN A 12 9.66 -2.61 9.86
N LEU A 13 8.72 -1.74 9.47
CA LEU A 13 8.98 -0.31 9.39
C LEU A 13 9.40 0.13 10.80
N PRO A 14 10.53 0.82 10.98
CA PRO A 14 10.87 1.39 12.27
C PRO A 14 9.76 2.36 12.71
N ALA A 15 9.60 2.50 14.03
CA ALA A 15 8.54 3.29 14.66
C ALA A 15 8.31 4.62 13.90
N PRO A 16 7.12 4.81 13.29
CA PRO A 16 6.87 5.93 12.41
C PRO A 16 6.78 7.25 13.20
N ARG A 17 7.12 8.35 12.53
CA ARG A 17 6.86 9.69 13.05
C ARG A 17 5.38 10.01 12.86
N GLU A 18 4.58 9.65 13.86
CA GLU A 18 3.17 10.00 13.90
C GLU A 18 2.98 11.46 14.32
N THR A 19 2.07 12.14 13.66
CA THR A 19 1.67 13.51 14.00
C THR A 19 0.15 13.56 14.05
N ALA A 20 -0.42 14.14 15.10
CA ALA A 20 -1.84 14.46 15.15
C ALA A 20 -2.13 15.76 14.39
N SER A 21 -3.34 15.90 13.86
CA SER A 21 -3.78 17.17 13.24
C SER A 21 -3.72 18.31 14.27
N THR A 22 -2.86 19.31 14.04
CA THR A 22 -2.82 20.51 14.88
C THR A 22 -4.02 21.39 14.53
N GLY A 23 -5.13 21.22 15.25
CA GLY A 23 -6.27 22.12 15.16
C GLY A 23 -5.84 23.55 15.51
N THR A 24 -5.80 24.45 14.53
CA THR A 24 -5.60 25.88 14.77
C THR A 24 -6.90 26.49 15.29
N GLY A 25 -7.18 26.28 16.58
CA GLY A 25 -8.16 27.07 17.32
C GLY A 25 -7.45 28.27 17.99
N PRO A 26 -8.00 29.50 17.91
CA PRO A 26 -7.39 30.65 18.59
C PRO A 26 -7.43 30.47 20.11
N LEU A 27 -6.31 30.79 20.76
CA LEU A 27 -6.16 30.82 22.22
C LEU A 27 -7.22 31.74 22.86
N PRO A 28 -7.91 31.34 23.94
CA PRO A 28 -8.75 32.26 24.72
C PRO A 28 -7.87 33.26 25.47
N ASP A 29 -8.04 34.54 25.16
CA ASP A 29 -7.51 35.66 25.94
C ASP A 29 -8.27 35.76 27.28
N HIS A 30 -7.62 35.38 28.37
CA HIS A 30 -8.08 35.66 29.72
C HIS A 30 -7.40 36.92 30.27
N GLY A 31 -8.01 38.06 29.95
CA GLY A 31 -7.75 39.32 30.64
C GLY A 31 -8.21 39.28 32.10
N GLY A 32 -7.28 39.50 33.03
CA GLY A 32 -7.54 39.50 34.47
C GLY A 32 -6.53 40.30 35.29
N LYS A 33 -6.76 41.62 35.36
CA LYS A 33 -6.49 42.58 36.45
C LYS A 33 -5.18 42.45 37.27
N LEU A 34 -4.33 43.48 37.17
CA LEU A 34 -3.36 43.84 38.22
C LEU A 34 -3.76 45.20 38.82
N GLU A 35 -4.05 45.20 40.11
CA GLU A 35 -4.23 46.39 40.94
C GLU A 35 -2.92 46.86 41.57
N ASN A 36 -2.97 48.11 42.04
CA ASN A 36 -2.10 48.80 43.00
C ASN A 36 -0.95 49.64 42.45
N GLY A 37 -1.16 50.96 42.54
CA GLY A 37 -0.20 51.98 42.17
C GLY A 37 0.64 52.50 43.31
N ILE A 38 1.61 53.34 42.94
CA ILE A 38 2.32 54.29 43.81
C ILE A 38 2.58 55.55 42.97
N ARG A 39 2.29 56.72 43.57
CA ARG A 39 2.55 58.06 43.01
C ARG A 39 4.03 58.44 43.14
N SER A 40 4.55 59.21 42.17
CA SER A 40 5.02 60.61 42.33
C SER A 40 6.38 61.00 41.69
N HIS A 41 6.36 62.22 41.13
CA HIS A 41 7.42 63.19 40.77
C HIS A 41 8.14 63.12 39.39
N PRO A 42 8.18 64.25 38.64
CA PRO A 42 9.02 64.40 37.45
C PRO A 42 10.36 65.09 37.80
N ARG A 43 11.49 64.57 37.30
CA ARG A 43 12.75 65.33 37.20
C ARG A 43 13.44 65.05 35.86
N ARG A 44 13.87 66.14 35.22
CA ARG A 44 14.48 66.25 33.88
C ARG A 44 16.01 66.04 33.91
N LEU A 45 16.57 65.87 32.69
CA LEU A 45 18.00 65.90 32.26
C LEU A 45 18.81 64.64 32.63
N SER A 46 19.73 64.09 31.82
CA SER A 46 20.53 64.58 30.70
C SER A 46 20.98 63.38 29.83
N TRP A 47 21.45 63.66 28.62
CA TRP A 47 21.77 62.73 27.54
C TRP A 47 23.07 61.95 27.78
N PHE A 48 23.06 60.63 27.53
CA PHE A 48 24.24 59.85 27.18
C PHE A 48 23.91 59.05 25.92
N ARG A 49 24.55 59.40 24.79
CA ARG A 49 24.47 58.64 23.54
C ARG A 49 25.43 57.46 23.64
N ILE A 50 24.93 56.27 23.96
CA ILE A 50 25.61 55.01 23.66
C ILE A 50 25.11 54.59 22.29
N GLY A 51 25.97 54.72 21.27
CA GLY A 51 25.70 54.18 19.95
C GLY A 51 25.72 52.67 20.00
N VAL A 52 24.56 52.04 20.13
CA VAL A 52 24.38 50.62 19.82
C VAL A 52 24.21 50.53 18.31
N VAL A 53 25.26 50.10 17.62
CA VAL A 53 25.13 49.59 16.27
C VAL A 53 24.41 48.25 16.40
N CYS A 54 23.09 48.25 16.21
CA CYS A 54 22.34 47.02 15.97
C CYS A 54 22.78 46.48 14.61
N LEU A 55 23.72 45.54 14.63
CA LEU A 55 23.96 44.65 13.50
C LEU A 55 22.70 43.81 13.35
N VAL A 56 21.80 44.20 12.44
CA VAL A 56 20.71 43.32 12.00
C VAL A 56 21.39 42.21 11.20
N LEU A 57 21.75 41.12 11.90
CA LEU A 57 21.94 39.83 11.27
C LEU A 57 20.58 39.48 10.66
N LEU A 58 20.39 39.84 9.39
CA LEU A 58 19.41 39.18 8.53
C LEU A 58 19.86 37.72 8.45
N GLY A 59 19.40 36.93 9.42
CA GLY A 59 19.46 35.49 9.33
C GLY A 59 18.78 35.12 8.03
N VAL A 60 19.57 34.62 7.07
CA VAL A 60 19.04 33.94 5.91
C VAL A 60 18.30 32.74 6.47
N PHE A 61 16.98 32.88 6.63
CA PHE A 61 16.09 31.79 6.96
C PHE A 61 16.08 30.93 5.70
N LEU A 62 16.96 29.93 5.64
CA LEU A 62 16.81 28.85 4.68
C LEU A 62 15.42 28.27 4.99
N PRO A 63 14.44 28.33 4.06
CA PRO A 63 13.17 27.68 4.31
C PRO A 63 13.49 26.20 4.54
N GLY A 64 13.35 25.76 5.79
CA GLY A 64 13.20 24.34 6.06
C GLY A 64 12.07 23.86 5.15
N THR A 65 12.24 22.70 4.53
CA THR A 65 11.18 22.09 3.72
C THR A 65 9.88 22.17 4.49
N ALA A 66 8.90 22.91 3.96
CA ALA A 66 7.60 23.01 4.60
C ALA A 66 7.08 21.59 4.85
N ASP A 67 6.56 21.34 6.05
CA ASP A 67 5.96 20.06 6.37
C ASP A 67 4.83 19.77 5.35
N ALA A 68 4.68 18.50 4.96
CA ALA A 68 3.67 18.09 4.00
C ALA A 68 2.28 18.56 4.48
N ALA A 69 1.45 19.05 3.55
CA ALA A 69 0.13 19.56 3.89
C ALA A 69 -0.75 18.42 4.46
N TRP A 70 -1.74 18.77 5.28
CA TRP A 70 -2.67 17.79 5.82
C TRP A 70 -3.79 17.51 4.82
N TYR A 71 -4.05 16.25 4.47
CA TYR A 71 -5.05 15.87 3.46
C TYR A 71 -6.41 16.54 3.67
N ASN A 72 -6.97 16.35 4.87
CA ASN A 72 -8.25 16.92 5.25
C ASN A 72 -8.37 16.91 6.79
N PRO A 73 -8.84 17.99 7.44
CA PRO A 73 -8.97 18.06 8.90
C PRO A 73 -9.83 16.96 9.55
N GLY A 74 -10.72 16.30 8.80
CA GLY A 74 -11.54 15.20 9.28
C GLY A 74 -10.75 13.92 9.60
N TRP A 75 -9.52 13.79 9.10
CA TRP A 75 -8.60 12.73 9.50
C TRP A 75 -7.71 13.22 10.64
N ALA A 76 -7.85 12.61 11.81
CA ALA A 76 -7.15 13.04 13.01
C ALA A 76 -5.67 12.63 13.04
N TYR A 77 -5.32 11.53 12.36
CA TYR A 77 -3.99 10.94 12.41
C TYR A 77 -3.41 10.75 11.01
N ARG A 78 -2.09 10.88 10.91
CA ARG A 78 -1.31 10.45 9.75
C ARG A 78 -0.03 9.74 10.19
N GLN A 79 0.38 8.78 9.37
CA GLN A 79 1.63 8.05 9.50
C GLN A 79 2.43 8.21 8.20
N GLN A 80 3.66 8.68 8.28
CA GLN A 80 4.58 8.63 7.14
C GLN A 80 5.06 7.19 6.91
N LEU A 81 5.03 6.75 5.67
CA LEU A 81 5.60 5.49 5.22
C LEU A 81 6.71 5.81 4.20
N THR A 82 7.91 5.31 4.45
CA THR A 82 9.06 5.51 3.57
C THR A 82 9.37 4.22 2.81
N ILE A 83 9.20 4.26 1.50
CA ILE A 83 9.58 3.20 0.58
C ILE A 83 11.06 3.40 0.24
N LEU A 84 11.91 2.45 0.62
CA LEU A 84 13.34 2.55 0.36
C LEU A 84 13.62 2.40 -1.12
N SER A 85 14.54 3.22 -1.64
CA SER A 85 15.01 3.12 -3.04
C SER A 85 15.56 1.74 -3.41
N THR A 86 16.10 1.02 -2.43
CA THR A 86 16.71 -0.30 -2.61
C THR A 86 15.70 -1.42 -2.93
N VAL A 87 14.40 -1.15 -2.89
CA VAL A 87 13.37 -2.15 -3.22
C VAL A 87 13.26 -2.43 -4.72
N THR A 88 13.84 -1.57 -5.55
CA THR A 88 13.80 -1.71 -7.01
C THR A 88 15.15 -1.33 -7.63
N THR A 89 15.47 -1.93 -8.77
CA THR A 89 16.69 -1.62 -9.54
C THR A 89 16.46 -0.59 -10.64
N GLY A 90 15.20 -0.24 -10.93
CA GLY A 90 14.80 0.81 -11.85
C GLY A 90 13.56 1.56 -11.36
N THR A 91 13.22 2.67 -12.01
CA THR A 91 12.00 3.41 -11.66
C THR A 91 10.76 2.59 -12.00
N LEU A 92 9.87 2.40 -11.03
CA LEU A 92 8.55 1.82 -11.24
C LEU A 92 7.52 2.95 -11.33
N THR A 93 6.61 2.86 -12.31
CA THR A 93 5.57 3.87 -12.54
C THR A 93 4.20 3.27 -12.28
N ASN A 94 3.31 3.99 -11.60
CA ASN A 94 1.96 3.54 -11.22
C ASN A 94 1.94 2.14 -10.60
N PHE A 95 2.90 1.87 -9.70
CA PHE A 95 3.13 0.53 -9.20
C PHE A 95 2.32 0.25 -7.92
N PRO A 96 1.52 -0.84 -7.87
CA PRO A 96 0.84 -1.27 -6.64
C PRO A 96 1.87 -1.78 -5.62
N TYR A 97 2.25 -0.93 -4.67
CA TYR A 97 3.17 -1.26 -3.61
C TYR A 97 2.44 -1.87 -2.41
N LEU A 98 2.95 -3.00 -1.90
CA LEU A 98 2.40 -3.66 -0.72
C LEU A 98 2.80 -2.93 0.57
N VAL A 99 1.83 -2.35 1.25
CA VAL A 99 1.94 -1.87 2.62
C VAL A 99 1.43 -2.96 3.56
N ARG A 100 2.33 -3.48 4.41
CA ARG A 100 2.00 -4.46 5.44
C ARG A 100 2.41 -3.94 6.81
N ILE A 101 1.44 -3.81 7.71
CA ILE A 101 1.67 -3.43 9.10
C ILE A 101 1.16 -4.55 9.99
N THR A 102 2.06 -5.11 10.80
CA THR A 102 1.77 -6.16 11.79
C THR A 102 2.33 -5.84 13.17
N ASP A 103 2.87 -4.64 13.37
CA ASP A 103 3.28 -4.17 14.69
C ASP A 103 2.01 -3.91 15.52
N PRO A 104 1.77 -4.69 16.59
CA PRO A 104 0.55 -4.55 17.39
C PRO A 104 0.41 -3.20 18.09
N SER A 105 1.50 -2.44 18.20
CA SER A 105 1.51 -1.11 18.81
C SER A 105 1.16 0.02 17.85
N ASN A 106 1.04 -0.26 16.55
CA ASN A 106 0.73 0.77 15.57
C ASN A 106 -0.65 1.42 15.83
N ALA A 107 -0.68 2.75 15.85
CA ALA A 107 -1.88 3.50 16.24
C ALA A 107 -3.06 3.34 15.28
N VAL A 108 -2.84 2.87 14.04
CA VAL A 108 -3.93 2.59 13.09
C VAL A 108 -4.95 1.62 13.71
N PHE A 109 -4.48 0.61 14.45
CA PHE A 109 -5.33 -0.42 15.06
C PHE A 109 -6.13 0.04 16.28
N ALA A 110 -5.87 1.25 16.78
CA ALA A 110 -6.61 1.86 17.89
C ALA A 110 -7.53 3.00 17.42
N ASN A 111 -7.23 3.59 16.26
CA ASN A 111 -7.82 4.87 15.87
C ASN A 111 -8.58 4.82 14.54
N ALA A 112 -8.30 3.88 13.64
CA ALA A 112 -9.12 3.70 12.43
C ALA A 112 -10.47 3.06 12.77
N GLN A 113 -11.47 3.26 11.90
CA GLN A 113 -12.74 2.56 12.01
C GLN A 113 -12.53 1.04 12.01
N ALA A 114 -13.39 0.29 12.69
CA ALA A 114 -13.31 -1.18 12.71
C ALA A 114 -13.41 -1.81 11.30
N SER A 115 -14.06 -1.13 10.36
CA SER A 115 -14.15 -1.53 8.94
C SER A 115 -12.89 -1.22 8.13
N GLY A 116 -11.99 -0.37 8.63
CA GLY A 116 -10.86 0.17 7.86
C GLY A 116 -11.26 1.19 6.79
N ASN A 117 -12.54 1.55 6.68
CA ASN A 117 -13.04 2.41 5.59
C ASN A 117 -12.43 3.81 5.57
N ASP A 118 -11.97 4.32 6.71
CA ASP A 118 -11.34 5.63 6.83
C ASP A 118 -9.83 5.61 6.60
N ILE A 119 -9.24 4.46 6.27
CA ILE A 119 -7.82 4.39 5.90
C ILE A 119 -7.69 4.89 4.46
N LEU A 120 -6.82 5.87 4.22
CA LEU A 120 -6.45 6.32 2.88
C LEU A 120 -4.96 6.63 2.79
N PHE A 121 -4.45 6.73 1.57
CA PHE A 121 -3.06 7.03 1.31
C PHE A 121 -2.92 8.28 0.44
N THR A 122 -1.86 9.05 0.65
CA THR A 122 -1.48 10.18 -0.22
C THR A 122 -0.02 10.10 -0.63
N SER A 123 0.33 10.83 -1.69
CA SER A 123 1.73 11.12 -2.04
C SER A 123 2.44 11.90 -0.94
N ALA A 124 3.75 12.12 -1.11
CA ALA A 124 4.60 12.89 -0.19
C ALA A 124 4.14 14.35 0.05
N ASP A 125 3.25 14.90 -0.78
CA ASP A 125 2.65 16.22 -0.57
C ASP A 125 1.58 16.24 0.53
N GLY A 126 1.16 15.06 1.01
CA GLY A 126 0.13 14.89 2.03
C GLY A 126 -1.31 15.17 1.56
N THR A 127 -1.52 15.46 0.28
CA THR A 127 -2.84 15.89 -0.25
C THR A 127 -3.28 15.15 -1.52
N THR A 128 -2.35 14.67 -2.34
CA THR A 128 -2.67 13.89 -3.54
C THR A 128 -3.02 12.45 -3.15
N LYS A 129 -4.32 12.13 -3.10
CA LYS A 129 -4.82 10.80 -2.76
C LYS A 129 -4.35 9.74 -3.76
N LEU A 130 -3.94 8.58 -3.26
CA LEU A 130 -3.52 7.42 -4.03
C LEU A 130 -4.61 6.35 -4.07
N ASN A 131 -4.74 5.67 -5.21
CA ASN A 131 -5.59 4.50 -5.32
C ASN A 131 -5.02 3.40 -4.43
N HIS A 132 -5.92 2.70 -3.74
CA HIS A 132 -5.53 1.57 -2.91
C HIS A 132 -6.67 0.53 -2.79
N GLU A 133 -6.24 -0.69 -2.51
CA GLU A 133 -7.06 -1.83 -2.12
C GLU A 133 -6.55 -2.31 -0.77
N ILE A 134 -7.46 -2.51 0.19
CA ILE A 134 -7.17 -3.16 1.46
C ILE A 134 -7.55 -4.62 1.31
N GLU A 135 -6.56 -5.49 1.16
CA GLU A 135 -6.75 -6.94 1.13
C GLU A 135 -7.19 -7.45 2.50
N ARG A 136 -6.62 -6.88 3.57
CA ARG A 136 -7.04 -7.18 4.95
C ARG A 136 -6.81 -6.03 5.90
N TYR A 137 -7.82 -5.74 6.71
CA TYR A 137 -7.68 -4.95 7.93
C TYR A 137 -8.42 -5.63 9.08
N ASP A 138 -7.69 -5.90 10.15
CA ASP A 138 -8.24 -6.44 11.39
C ASP A 138 -7.55 -5.77 12.58
N ALA A 139 -8.29 -4.86 13.22
CA ALA A 139 -7.84 -4.12 14.39
C ALA A 139 -7.61 -5.02 15.62
N THR A 140 -8.23 -6.20 15.67
CA THR A 140 -8.07 -7.16 16.77
C THR A 140 -6.85 -8.03 16.53
N ALA A 141 -6.72 -8.60 15.33
CA ALA A 141 -5.56 -9.40 14.94
C ALA A 141 -4.29 -8.56 14.69
N LYS A 142 -4.42 -7.22 14.68
CA LYS A 142 -3.33 -6.27 14.45
C LYS A 142 -2.64 -6.47 13.10
N VAL A 143 -3.44 -6.60 12.06
CA VAL A 143 -2.97 -6.77 10.67
C VAL A 143 -3.61 -5.73 9.77
N LEU A 144 -2.78 -5.03 9.01
CA LEU A 144 -3.16 -4.26 7.83
C LEU A 144 -2.32 -4.74 6.65
N ILE A 145 -2.99 -5.09 5.55
CA ILE A 145 -2.41 -5.47 4.27
C ILE A 145 -3.15 -4.66 3.22
N ALA A 146 -2.43 -3.75 2.56
CA ALA A 146 -2.98 -2.89 1.54
C ALA A 146 -2.04 -2.78 0.33
N TRP A 147 -2.60 -2.78 -0.86
CA TRP A 147 -1.93 -2.44 -2.11
C TRP A 147 -2.17 -0.97 -2.40
N VAL A 148 -1.11 -0.18 -2.57
CA VAL A 148 -1.20 1.27 -2.82
C VAL A 148 -0.52 1.58 -4.15
N GLN A 149 -1.26 2.14 -5.11
CA GLN A 149 -0.68 2.55 -6.39
C GLN A 149 0.18 3.80 -6.20
N VAL A 150 1.51 3.61 -6.22
CA VAL A 150 2.47 4.69 -6.08
C VAL A 150 2.89 5.19 -7.47
N PRO A 151 2.73 6.49 -7.78
CA PRO A 151 2.99 7.01 -9.14
C PRO A 151 4.43 6.82 -9.61
N SER A 152 5.40 6.92 -8.70
CA SER A 152 6.81 6.71 -8.99
C SER A 152 7.58 6.18 -7.78
N ILE A 153 8.17 4.99 -7.91
CA ILE A 153 9.14 4.44 -6.94
C ILE A 153 10.51 4.48 -7.60
N SER A 154 11.42 5.28 -7.05
CA SER A 154 12.76 5.45 -7.57
C SER A 154 13.72 4.40 -7.04
N SER A 155 14.70 3.98 -7.85
CA SER A 155 15.82 3.14 -7.39
C SER A 155 16.98 3.93 -6.78
N THR A 156 16.90 5.26 -6.72
CA THR A 156 18.00 6.14 -6.26
C THR A 156 17.63 7.04 -5.09
N VAL A 157 16.34 7.30 -4.88
CA VAL A 157 15.85 8.10 -3.73
C VAL A 157 14.66 7.41 -3.09
N ASN A 158 14.54 7.51 -1.78
CA ASN A 158 13.39 6.95 -1.08
C ASN A 158 12.12 7.72 -1.51
N THR A 159 11.00 7.00 -1.59
CA THR A 159 9.70 7.58 -1.88
C THR A 159 8.88 7.60 -0.59
N ASP A 160 8.44 8.79 -0.18
CA ASP A 160 7.52 8.92 0.95
C ASP A 160 6.06 8.93 0.48
N ILE A 161 5.19 8.29 1.25
CA ILE A 161 3.74 8.41 1.18
C ILE A 161 3.19 8.60 2.60
N TYR A 162 1.96 9.07 2.72
CA TYR A 162 1.28 9.15 4.02
C TYR A 162 0.06 8.24 4.05
N MET A 163 -0.13 7.56 5.18
CA MET A 163 -1.38 6.87 5.52
C MET A 163 -2.17 7.74 6.50
N TYR A 164 -3.41 8.06 6.18
CA TYR A 164 -4.33 8.80 7.04
C TYR A 164 -5.41 7.87 7.59
N TYR A 165 -5.81 8.09 8.84
CA TYR A 165 -6.90 7.37 9.52
C TYR A 165 -7.49 8.22 10.67
N GLY A 166 -8.53 7.71 11.33
CA GLY A 166 -9.21 8.39 12.43
C GLY A 166 -10.33 9.33 12.01
N ASN A 167 -10.94 9.10 10.85
CA ASN A 167 -12.15 9.79 10.44
C ASN A 167 -13.35 8.87 10.62
N GLY A 168 -13.99 8.93 11.80
CA GLY A 168 -15.12 8.05 12.14
C GLY A 168 -16.37 8.22 11.27
N SER A 169 -16.45 9.27 10.43
CA SER A 169 -17.57 9.51 9.51
C SER A 169 -17.21 9.27 8.04
N ALA A 170 -15.97 8.87 7.73
CA ALA A 170 -15.58 8.63 6.35
C ALA A 170 -16.30 7.41 5.76
N PRO A 171 -16.82 7.49 4.52
CA PRO A 171 -17.21 6.32 3.75
C PRO A 171 -15.96 5.53 3.33
N ASN A 172 -16.15 4.36 2.69
CA ASN A 172 -15.05 3.58 2.13
C ASN A 172 -14.18 4.46 1.21
N GLN A 173 -12.88 4.54 1.52
CA GLN A 173 -11.92 5.36 0.79
C GLN A 173 -11.18 4.63 -0.33
N GLN A 174 -11.34 3.31 -0.45
CA GLN A 174 -10.65 2.49 -1.44
C GLN A 174 -11.07 2.84 -2.88
N ASN A 175 -10.17 2.55 -3.82
CA ASN A 175 -10.45 2.49 -5.25
C ASN A 175 -9.75 1.26 -5.80
N VAL A 176 -10.38 0.10 -5.62
CA VAL A 176 -9.79 -1.22 -5.93
C VAL A 176 -9.41 -1.30 -7.40
N ASN A 177 -10.36 -1.03 -8.31
CA ASN A 177 -10.09 -1.09 -9.75
C ASN A 177 -9.08 -0.03 -10.22
N GLY A 178 -8.96 1.11 -9.52
CA GLY A 178 -7.93 2.11 -9.82
C GLY A 178 -6.53 1.75 -9.29
N THR A 179 -6.45 0.81 -8.34
CA THR A 179 -5.17 0.33 -7.79
C THR A 179 -4.44 -0.50 -8.82
N TRP A 180 -5.18 -1.34 -9.55
CA TRP A 180 -4.72 -2.17 -10.65
C TRP A 180 -5.08 -1.50 -11.96
N ASP A 181 -4.16 -0.71 -12.52
CA ASP A 181 -4.39 0.00 -13.77
C ASP A 181 -4.60 -0.94 -14.97
N SER A 182 -4.78 -0.36 -16.15
CA SER A 182 -5.07 -1.12 -17.38
C SER A 182 -3.96 -2.08 -17.82
N ASP A 183 -2.75 -2.00 -17.24
CA ASP A 183 -1.70 -2.99 -17.51
C ASP A 183 -1.99 -4.32 -16.79
N PHE A 184 -2.88 -4.34 -15.80
CA PHE A 184 -3.34 -5.53 -15.10
C PHE A 184 -4.64 -6.06 -15.70
N VAL A 185 -4.58 -7.28 -16.22
CA VAL A 185 -5.73 -7.94 -16.86
C VAL A 185 -6.56 -8.77 -15.87
N MET A 186 -5.90 -9.31 -14.84
CA MET A 186 -6.54 -10.10 -13.79
C MET A 186 -5.66 -10.09 -12.55
N VAL A 187 -6.27 -9.84 -11.39
CA VAL A 187 -5.58 -9.91 -10.09
C VAL A 187 -6.49 -10.64 -9.11
N ASN A 188 -6.07 -11.83 -8.69
CA ASN A 188 -6.80 -12.65 -7.72
C ASN A 188 -5.96 -12.85 -6.47
N HIS A 189 -6.48 -12.39 -5.33
CA HIS A 189 -5.84 -12.57 -4.03
C HIS A 189 -6.16 -13.92 -3.38
N LEU A 190 -7.22 -14.60 -3.82
CA LEU A 190 -7.65 -15.94 -3.36
C LEU A 190 -7.85 -16.03 -1.83
N HIS A 191 -8.36 -14.97 -1.22
CA HIS A 191 -8.66 -14.94 0.21
C HIS A 191 -10.14 -15.23 0.50
N GLU A 192 -11.00 -15.17 -0.53
CA GLU A 192 -12.41 -15.42 -0.41
C GLU A 192 -12.75 -16.88 -0.08
N THR A 193 -13.89 -17.06 0.58
CA THR A 193 -14.55 -18.36 0.74
C THR A 193 -15.90 -18.33 0.04
N GLY A 194 -16.32 -19.46 -0.53
CA GLY A 194 -17.55 -19.61 -1.31
C GLY A 194 -17.31 -19.64 -2.82
N ALA A 195 -18.37 -19.37 -3.59
CA ALA A 195 -18.40 -19.63 -5.04
C ALA A 195 -17.68 -18.58 -5.91
N THR A 196 -16.97 -17.64 -5.31
CA THR A 196 -16.41 -16.47 -6.02
C THR A 196 -15.00 -16.20 -5.58
N GLN A 197 -14.07 -16.19 -6.53
CA GLN A 197 -12.71 -15.67 -6.39
C GLN A 197 -12.57 -14.40 -7.20
N ARG A 198 -12.61 -13.24 -6.53
CA ARG A 198 -12.74 -11.94 -7.20
C ARG A 198 -11.50 -11.57 -7.98
N ASP A 199 -11.74 -10.95 -9.12
CA ASP A 199 -10.75 -10.19 -9.87
C ASP A 199 -10.79 -8.73 -9.39
N SER A 200 -9.67 -8.24 -8.84
CA SER A 200 -9.55 -6.86 -8.34
C SER A 200 -9.38 -5.82 -9.45
N THR A 201 -9.20 -6.24 -10.71
CA THR A 201 -9.11 -5.31 -11.85
C THR A 201 -10.48 -4.83 -12.32
N ALA A 202 -10.51 -3.85 -13.22
CA ALA A 202 -11.75 -3.40 -13.88
C ALA A 202 -12.34 -4.43 -14.85
N ASN A 203 -11.63 -5.52 -15.17
CA ASN A 203 -12.05 -6.49 -16.18
C ASN A 203 -13.11 -7.48 -15.69
N ASN A 204 -13.26 -7.63 -14.37
CA ASN A 204 -14.23 -8.54 -13.75
C ASN A 204 -14.09 -10.00 -14.23
N ASN A 205 -12.87 -10.49 -14.44
CA ASN A 205 -12.56 -11.88 -14.76
C ASN A 205 -12.68 -12.77 -13.50
N THR A 206 -13.76 -12.58 -12.73
CA THR A 206 -14.00 -13.26 -11.46
C THR A 206 -14.16 -14.76 -11.68
N GLY A 207 -13.42 -15.54 -10.88
CA GLY A 207 -13.39 -16.99 -10.96
C GLY A 207 -14.41 -17.69 -10.06
N THR A 208 -14.66 -18.95 -10.36
CA THR A 208 -15.43 -19.89 -9.55
C THR A 208 -14.55 -21.10 -9.22
N PRO A 209 -14.40 -21.46 -7.93
CA PRO A 209 -13.71 -22.68 -7.52
C PRO A 209 -14.53 -23.91 -7.90
N MET A 210 -13.85 -24.96 -8.35
CA MET A 210 -14.44 -26.20 -8.85
C MET A 210 -13.87 -27.41 -8.11
N ASN A 211 -14.64 -28.50 -8.05
CA ASN A 211 -14.21 -29.82 -7.60
C ASN A 211 -13.74 -29.96 -6.14
N GLY A 212 -13.90 -28.93 -5.32
CA GLY A 212 -13.65 -29.02 -3.88
C GLY A 212 -12.41 -28.29 -3.38
N VAL A 213 -11.91 -27.31 -4.15
CA VAL A 213 -10.86 -26.37 -3.73
C VAL A 213 -11.02 -26.00 -2.26
N THR A 214 -9.98 -26.26 -1.48
CA THR A 214 -9.95 -25.89 -0.07
C THR A 214 -9.55 -24.42 0.05
N GLN A 215 -10.49 -23.58 0.48
CA GLN A 215 -10.32 -22.12 0.57
C GLN A 215 -9.98 -21.67 2.00
N GLY A 216 -9.51 -20.42 2.13
CA GLY A 216 -9.23 -19.79 3.42
C GLY A 216 -7.92 -20.26 4.05
N ALA A 217 -6.99 -20.79 3.25
CA ALA A 217 -5.64 -21.07 3.72
C ALA A 217 -4.84 -19.76 3.87
N THR A 218 -3.80 -19.78 4.71
CA THR A 218 -2.87 -18.65 4.81
C THR A 218 -1.94 -18.64 3.60
N GLY A 219 -1.97 -17.54 2.85
CA GLY A 219 -1.11 -17.31 1.70
C GLY A 219 0.19 -16.58 2.03
N LYS A 220 0.93 -16.21 0.98
CA LYS A 220 2.17 -15.42 1.14
C LYS A 220 1.89 -13.99 1.60
N VAL A 221 0.82 -13.38 1.07
CA VAL A 221 0.42 -12.00 1.40
C VAL A 221 -0.65 -12.04 2.49
N ASP A 222 -1.90 -12.41 2.17
CA ASP A 222 -2.95 -12.73 3.15
C ASP A 222 -3.50 -14.17 3.00
N GLY A 223 -4.41 -14.37 2.04
CA GLY A 223 -5.11 -15.64 1.81
C GLY A 223 -4.55 -16.46 0.65
N ALA A 224 -4.98 -17.72 0.56
CA ALA A 224 -4.75 -18.59 -0.57
C ALA A 224 -5.82 -19.69 -0.66
N ASP A 225 -5.92 -20.26 -1.85
CA ASP A 225 -6.60 -21.52 -2.11
C ASP A 225 -5.60 -22.68 -2.14
N SER A 226 -6.03 -23.85 -1.67
CA SER A 226 -5.28 -25.11 -1.72
C SER A 226 -5.95 -26.07 -2.71
N PHE A 227 -5.12 -26.63 -3.58
CA PHE A 227 -5.50 -27.55 -4.65
C PHE A 227 -4.92 -28.93 -4.33
N ASP A 228 -5.76 -29.95 -4.30
CA ASP A 228 -5.37 -31.30 -3.84
C ASP A 228 -4.49 -32.09 -4.84
N GLY A 229 -4.34 -31.58 -6.05
CA GLY A 229 -3.55 -32.19 -7.13
C GLY A 229 -4.30 -33.29 -7.90
N VAL A 230 -5.61 -33.44 -7.70
CA VAL A 230 -6.47 -34.39 -8.41
C VAL A 230 -7.20 -33.69 -9.56
N ASP A 231 -8.16 -32.82 -9.26
CA ASP A 231 -8.97 -32.14 -10.27
C ASP A 231 -9.46 -30.74 -9.85
N ASP A 232 -8.94 -30.17 -8.77
CA ASP A 232 -9.25 -28.83 -8.29
C ASP A 232 -8.76 -27.72 -9.26
N TYR A 233 -9.58 -26.70 -9.47
CA TYR A 233 -9.19 -25.46 -10.14
C TYR A 233 -10.15 -24.30 -9.84
N VAL A 234 -9.69 -23.08 -10.08
CA VAL A 234 -10.54 -21.89 -10.18
C VAL A 234 -10.68 -21.52 -11.65
N THR A 235 -11.90 -21.38 -12.14
CA THR A 235 -12.17 -21.04 -13.55
C THR A 235 -12.84 -19.70 -13.69
N ALA A 236 -12.37 -18.87 -14.61
CA ALA A 236 -13.02 -17.63 -15.03
C ALA A 236 -13.64 -17.82 -16.44
N PRO A 237 -14.75 -17.13 -16.77
CA PRO A 237 -15.29 -17.14 -18.12
C PRO A 237 -14.26 -16.63 -19.15
N ASP A 238 -14.33 -17.15 -20.38
CA ASP A 238 -13.58 -16.57 -21.50
C ASP A 238 -14.00 -15.12 -21.73
N SER A 239 -13.02 -14.26 -21.99
CA SER A 239 -13.19 -12.82 -22.10
C SER A 239 -12.14 -12.23 -23.04
N ALA A 240 -12.52 -11.22 -23.80
CA ALA A 240 -11.60 -10.51 -24.69
C ALA A 240 -10.41 -9.88 -23.94
N SER A 241 -10.58 -9.51 -22.66
CA SER A 241 -9.49 -8.97 -21.84
C SER A 241 -8.39 -10.02 -21.58
N LEU A 242 -8.74 -11.30 -21.49
CA LEU A 242 -7.81 -12.40 -21.29
C LEU A 242 -7.11 -12.84 -22.59
N GLN A 243 -7.56 -12.38 -23.76
CA GLN A 243 -6.97 -12.73 -25.06
C GLN A 243 -5.76 -11.81 -25.37
N VAL A 244 -4.71 -11.93 -24.56
CA VAL A 244 -3.51 -11.08 -24.61
C VAL A 244 -2.43 -11.61 -25.56
N ILE A 245 -1.73 -10.69 -26.24
CA ILE A 245 -0.64 -11.01 -27.19
C ILE A 245 0.76 -10.66 -26.64
N SER A 246 0.84 -9.98 -25.50
CA SER A 246 2.06 -9.68 -24.75
C SER A 246 1.69 -9.62 -23.29
N MET A 247 2.42 -10.35 -22.44
CA MET A 247 2.04 -10.53 -21.05
C MET A 247 3.23 -10.76 -20.13
N THR A 248 3.00 -10.51 -18.84
CA THR A 248 3.77 -11.07 -17.73
C THR A 248 2.79 -11.85 -16.88
N LEU A 249 3.19 -13.04 -16.41
CA LEU A 249 2.42 -13.81 -15.44
C LEU A 249 3.25 -13.96 -14.17
N GLU A 250 2.61 -13.83 -13.02
CA GLU A 250 3.23 -13.99 -11.71
C GLU A 250 2.26 -14.64 -10.73
N ALA A 251 2.79 -15.42 -9.79
CA ALA A 251 2.02 -16.10 -8.76
C ALA A 251 2.90 -16.45 -7.56
N TRP A 252 2.32 -16.43 -6.37
CA TRP A 252 2.88 -17.10 -5.20
C TRP A 252 2.36 -18.53 -5.14
N VAL A 253 3.26 -19.50 -5.20
CA VAL A 253 2.90 -20.92 -5.17
C VAL A 253 3.68 -21.61 -4.07
N TYR A 254 2.98 -22.32 -3.19
CA TYR A 254 3.57 -23.21 -2.20
C TYR A 254 3.28 -24.65 -2.58
N MET A 255 4.33 -25.45 -2.79
CA MET A 255 4.22 -26.87 -3.14
C MET A 255 4.68 -27.70 -1.92
N PRO A 256 3.75 -28.28 -1.15
CA PRO A 256 4.06 -28.91 0.15
C PRO A 256 4.85 -30.23 0.07
N GLY A 257 5.17 -30.77 -1.11
CA GLY A 257 5.90 -32.05 -1.22
C GLY A 257 6.14 -32.54 -2.65
N THR A 258 6.43 -33.84 -2.77
CA THR A 258 6.68 -34.53 -4.04
C THR A 258 5.41 -34.52 -4.90
N LEU A 259 5.42 -33.73 -5.96
CA LEU A 259 4.36 -33.78 -6.97
C LEU A 259 4.37 -35.14 -7.69
N PRO A 260 3.22 -35.61 -8.21
CA PRO A 260 3.20 -36.72 -9.16
C PRO A 260 4.27 -36.50 -10.24
N VAL A 261 5.17 -37.48 -10.39
CA VAL A 261 6.41 -37.38 -11.21
C VAL A 261 6.15 -37.46 -12.73
N SER A 262 4.96 -37.07 -13.17
CA SER A 262 4.63 -37.04 -14.60
C SER A 262 3.72 -35.88 -14.94
N GLY A 263 4.17 -35.04 -15.87
CA GLY A 263 3.37 -34.02 -16.53
C GLY A 263 3.63 -32.59 -16.06
N PHE A 264 2.87 -31.67 -16.66
CA PHE A 264 2.87 -30.25 -16.33
C PHE A 264 1.80 -29.96 -15.29
N HIS A 265 2.23 -29.46 -14.14
CA HIS A 265 1.35 -29.00 -13.07
C HIS A 265 0.97 -27.54 -13.36
N ARG A 266 -0.28 -27.28 -13.72
CA ARG A 266 -0.72 -25.96 -14.18
C ARG A 266 -0.95 -25.05 -12.98
N ILE A 267 -0.34 -23.86 -13.02
CA ILE A 267 -0.56 -22.80 -12.04
C ILE A 267 -1.60 -21.83 -12.61
N LEU A 268 -1.44 -21.47 -13.88
CA LEU A 268 -2.38 -20.64 -14.62
C LEU A 268 -2.46 -21.15 -16.06
N ASN A 269 -3.67 -21.19 -16.63
CA ASN A 269 -3.88 -21.55 -18.03
C ASN A 269 -5.05 -20.76 -18.63
N HIS A 270 -4.82 -20.22 -19.83
CA HIS A 270 -5.85 -19.66 -20.68
C HIS A 270 -5.87 -20.41 -22.01
N GLY A 271 -7.06 -20.74 -22.50
CA GLY A 271 -7.28 -21.44 -23.75
C GLY A 271 -6.84 -22.91 -23.74
N ALA A 272 -7.22 -23.63 -24.80
CA ALA A 272 -6.77 -25.00 -25.01
C ALA A 272 -5.30 -25.03 -25.42
N ASN A 273 -4.56 -26.06 -25.02
CA ASN A 273 -3.16 -26.21 -25.42
C ASN A 273 -3.05 -26.14 -26.95
N ASN A 274 -2.15 -25.28 -27.44
CA ASN A 274 -1.89 -25.05 -28.86
C ASN A 274 -3.07 -24.43 -29.66
N SER A 275 -4.07 -23.82 -29.01
CA SER A 275 -5.03 -22.95 -29.71
C SER A 275 -4.44 -21.56 -29.97
N ALA A 276 -5.10 -20.71 -30.76
CA ALA A 276 -4.68 -19.31 -30.86
C ALA A 276 -4.87 -18.58 -29.50
N ASN A 277 -3.96 -17.67 -29.15
CA ASN A 277 -3.98 -16.85 -27.93
C ASN A 277 -3.98 -17.67 -26.62
N TRP A 278 -3.46 -18.90 -26.65
CA TRP A 278 -3.30 -19.71 -25.44
C TRP A 278 -2.03 -19.28 -24.70
N TYR A 279 -2.07 -19.38 -23.38
CA TYR A 279 -0.88 -19.24 -22.55
C TYR A 279 -0.99 -20.05 -21.27
N GLN A 280 0.16 -20.37 -20.69
CA GLN A 280 0.24 -21.19 -19.49
C GLN A 280 1.49 -20.89 -18.68
N LEU A 281 1.29 -20.76 -17.37
CA LEU A 281 2.34 -20.88 -16.37
C LEU A 281 2.20 -22.25 -15.68
N SER A 282 3.27 -23.04 -15.67
CA SER A 282 3.25 -24.40 -15.12
C SER A 282 4.57 -24.75 -14.45
N TYR A 283 4.53 -25.76 -13.59
CA TYR A 283 5.71 -26.42 -13.04
C TYR A 283 5.87 -27.78 -13.73
N ASP A 284 7.05 -28.03 -14.30
CA ASP A 284 7.38 -29.30 -14.94
C ASP A 284 8.05 -30.25 -13.93
N ALA A 285 7.41 -31.38 -13.68
CA ALA A 285 7.92 -32.46 -12.84
C ALA A 285 8.38 -33.69 -13.65
N THR A 286 8.53 -33.57 -14.97
CA THR A 286 8.96 -34.68 -15.84
C THR A 286 10.47 -34.93 -15.75
N GLY A 287 10.84 -36.15 -15.33
CA GLY A 287 12.21 -36.67 -15.43
C GLY A 287 13.16 -36.25 -14.30
N LEU A 288 13.46 -37.20 -13.40
CA LEU A 288 14.38 -37.09 -12.26
C LEU A 288 15.88 -36.89 -12.62
N THR A 289 16.21 -36.18 -13.71
CA THR A 289 17.61 -35.95 -14.13
C THR A 289 17.96 -34.51 -14.49
N THR A 290 16.98 -33.60 -14.56
CA THR A 290 17.18 -32.15 -14.66
C THR A 290 16.44 -31.45 -13.51
N PRO A 291 16.86 -30.25 -13.08
CA PRO A 291 16.13 -29.55 -12.02
C PRO A 291 14.69 -29.27 -12.46
N ASN A 292 13.75 -29.39 -11.54
CA ASN A 292 12.35 -29.05 -11.79
C ASN A 292 12.24 -27.55 -12.14
N HIS A 293 11.63 -27.21 -13.26
CA HIS A 293 11.60 -25.84 -13.80
C HIS A 293 10.17 -25.28 -13.90
N PHE A 294 10.03 -23.97 -13.72
CA PHE A 294 8.82 -23.25 -14.13
C PHE A 294 8.85 -23.02 -15.64
N HIS A 295 7.76 -23.36 -16.31
CA HIS A 295 7.61 -23.23 -17.75
C HIS A 295 6.52 -22.21 -18.07
N PHE A 296 6.86 -21.28 -18.97
CA PHE A 296 5.91 -20.38 -19.60
C PHE A 296 5.79 -20.74 -21.10
N ARG A 297 4.57 -20.98 -21.55
CA ARG A 297 4.26 -21.34 -22.95
C ARG A 297 3.10 -20.50 -23.44
N TRP A 298 3.12 -20.15 -24.73
CA TRP A 298 2.08 -19.34 -25.36
C TRP A 298 2.11 -19.50 -26.89
N SER A 299 1.03 -19.12 -27.59
CA SER A 299 0.98 -18.94 -29.05
C SER A 299 -0.02 -17.87 -29.44
#